data_AF-A0A2V8ZXG4-F1
#
_entry.id   AF-A0A2V8ZXG4-F1
#
_cell.length_a   1.000
_cell.length_b   1.000
_cell.length_c   1.000
_cell.angle_alpha   90.00
_cell.angle_beta   90.00
_cell.angle_gamma   90.00
#
_symmetry.space_group_name_H-M   'P 1'
#
loop_
_entity.id
_entity.type
_entity.pdbx_description
1 polymer ?
#
loop_
_entity_poly.entity_id
_entity_poly.type
_entity_poly.pdbx_seq_one_letter_code
_entity_poly.pdbx_strand_id
1 'polypeptide(L)'
;MRKRRIERNLAFPTEEFRRRLRTAAKERGFRTEQAFILAACENELKRDDGTEATTQLEDRMVASLGKVAKEFQSLFTLAHTQFALTNSLLQYVLTCMIEPPEEVLPAARARARHRYAKILRLAGQEVATRNKATLEEVLTGGKQP
;
A
#
# COMPACT_ATOMS: atom_id res chain seq x y z
N MET A 1 7.92 32.29 -46.70
CA MET A 1 8.59 33.04 -45.61
C MET A 1 9.74 32.20 -45.06
N ARG A 2 11.00 32.68 -45.13
CA ARG A 2 12.17 31.97 -44.57
C ARG A 2 12.15 32.08 -43.04
N LYS A 3 12.11 30.95 -42.32
CA LYS A 3 12.25 30.92 -40.85
C LYS A 3 13.62 31.47 -40.48
N ARG A 4 13.66 32.53 -39.65
CA ARG A 4 14.91 33.08 -39.08
C ARG A 4 15.48 32.03 -38.12
N ARG A 5 16.62 31.44 -38.47
CA ARG A 5 17.36 30.52 -37.60
C ARG A 5 18.17 31.36 -36.61
N ILE A 6 17.86 31.27 -35.32
CA ILE A 6 18.67 31.91 -34.28
C ILE A 6 19.81 30.95 -33.97
N GLU A 7 20.97 31.17 -34.57
CA GLU A 7 22.19 30.42 -34.27
C GLU A 7 22.87 31.07 -33.06
N ARG A 8 23.00 30.32 -31.96
CA ARG A 8 23.74 30.75 -30.77
C ARG A 8 25.10 30.07 -30.79
N ASN A 9 26.16 30.83 -31.04
CA ASN A 9 27.53 30.34 -30.85
C ASN A 9 27.86 30.40 -29.36
N LEU A 10 27.78 29.26 -28.70
CA LEU A 10 28.20 29.12 -27.31
C LEU A 10 29.70 28.86 -27.28
N ALA A 11 30.47 29.87 -26.85
CA ALA A 11 31.88 29.71 -26.54
C ALA A 11 32.05 28.98 -25.20
N PHE A 12 33.19 28.32 -25.01
CA PHE A 12 33.56 27.82 -23.69
C PHE A 12 33.66 28.99 -22.70
N PRO A 13 33.09 28.87 -21.48
CA PRO A 13 33.09 29.96 -20.51
C PRO A 13 34.49 30.45 -20.13
N THR A 14 35.45 29.52 -20.02
CA THR A 14 36.87 29.81 -19.75
C THR A 14 37.77 28.77 -20.43
N GLU A 15 39.04 29.13 -20.65
CA GLU A 15 40.04 28.20 -21.17
C GLU A 15 40.37 27.08 -20.16
N GLU A 16 40.31 27.36 -18.86
CA GLU A 16 40.46 26.34 -17.82
C GLU A 16 39.34 25.29 -17.89
N PHE A 17 38.10 25.73 -18.10
CA PHE A 17 36.96 24.84 -18.28
C PHE A 17 37.14 23.96 -19.53
N ARG A 18 37.59 24.55 -20.65
CA ARG A 18 37.88 23.80 -21.88
C ARG A 18 38.99 22.78 -21.67
N ARG A 19 40.06 23.14 -20.95
CA ARG A 19 41.16 22.22 -20.63
C ARG A 19 40.67 21.04 -19.80
N ARG A 20 39.87 21.30 -18.76
CA ARG A 20 39.25 20.25 -17.92
C ARG A 20 38.34 19.33 -18.74
N LEU A 21 37.53 19.90 -19.63
CA LEU A 21 36.65 19.13 -20.52
C LEU A 21 37.44 18.22 -21.46
N ARG A 22 38.51 18.74 -22.07
CA ARG A 22 39.40 17.95 -22.95
C ARG A 22 40.07 16.80 -22.21
N THR A 23 40.55 17.04 -20.99
CA THR A 23 41.14 16.00 -20.15
C THR A 23 40.10 14.92 -19.82
N ALA A 24 38.92 15.31 -19.35
CA ALA A 24 37.84 14.38 -19.03
C ALA A 24 37.35 13.58 -20.25
N ALA A 25 37.28 14.22 -21.43
CA ALA A 25 36.92 13.55 -22.68
C ALA A 25 37.93 12.45 -23.03
N LYS A 26 39.24 12.74 -22.91
CA LYS A 26 40.31 11.75 -23.17
C LYS A 26 40.30 10.61 -22.16
N GLU A 27 40.21 10.93 -20.87
CA GLU A 27 40.18 9.93 -19.79
C GLU A 27 39.00 8.96 -19.93
N ARG A 28 37.86 9.46 -20.40
CA ARG A 28 36.65 8.65 -20.64
C ARG A 28 36.60 8.03 -22.05
N GLY A 29 37.67 8.12 -22.83
CA GLY A 29 37.81 7.43 -24.12
C GLY A 29 37.13 8.10 -25.31
N PHE A 30 36.72 9.37 -25.20
CA PHE A 30 36.08 10.09 -26.30
C PHE A 30 37.10 10.67 -27.28
N ARG A 31 36.84 10.47 -28.58
CA ARG A 31 37.70 10.95 -29.67
C ARG A 31 37.69 12.48 -29.82
N THR A 32 36.61 13.15 -29.42
CA THR A 32 36.45 14.61 -29.53
C THR A 32 35.71 15.18 -28.31
N GLU A 33 35.99 16.45 -27.98
CA GLU A 33 35.26 17.20 -26.92
C GLU A 33 33.75 17.23 -27.20
N GLN A 34 33.37 17.35 -28.47
CA GLN A 34 31.97 17.36 -28.90
C GLN A 34 31.27 16.02 -28.66
N ALA A 35 31.92 14.89 -28.93
CA ALA A 35 31.36 13.57 -28.65
C ALA A 35 31.10 13.38 -27.15
N PHE A 36 32.00 13.91 -26.31
CA PHE A 36 31.83 13.88 -24.87
C PHE A 36 30.65 14.76 -24.40
N ILE A 37 30.51 15.98 -24.95
CA ILE A 37 29.38 16.87 -24.64
C ILE A 37 28.05 16.22 -25.06
N LEU A 38 27.97 15.65 -26.27
CA LEU A 38 26.75 15.00 -26.76
C LEU A 38 26.34 13.82 -25.87
N ALA A 39 27.31 12.98 -25.47
CA ALA A 39 27.05 11.86 -24.55
C ALA A 39 26.60 12.34 -23.15
N ALA A 40 27.16 13.45 -22.66
CA ALA A 40 26.71 14.06 -21.41
C ALA A 40 25.28 14.60 -21.53
N CYS A 41 24.97 15.31 -22.62
CA CYS A 41 23.61 15.79 -22.89
C CYS A 41 22.61 14.64 -23.03
N GLU A 42 22.97 13.55 -23.72
CA GLU A 42 22.10 12.37 -23.84
C GLU A 42 21.85 11.71 -22.48
N ASN A 43 22.86 11.62 -21.62
CA ASN A 43 22.70 11.08 -20.27
C ASN A 43 21.83 11.98 -19.37
N GLU A 44 21.96 13.30 -19.46
CA GLU A 44 21.09 14.23 -18.73
C GLU A 44 19.64 14.11 -19.21
N LEU A 45 19.40 14.06 -20.53
CA LEU A 45 18.05 13.85 -21.07
C LEU A 45 17.44 12.51 -20.61
N LYS A 46 18.22 11.42 -20.63
CA LYS A 46 17.77 10.12 -20.09
C LYS A 46 17.52 10.15 -18.59
N ARG A 47 18.27 10.98 -17.85
CA ARG A 47 18.12 11.15 -16.40
C ARG A 47 16.85 11.92 -16.09
N ASP A 48 16.51 12.95 -16.84
CA ASP A 48 15.25 13.68 -16.70
C ASP A 48 14.05 12.76 -17.00
N ASP A 49 14.07 12.04 -18.12
CA ASP A 49 13.04 11.06 -18.48
C ASP A 49 12.91 9.95 -17.42
N GLY A 50 14.04 9.46 -16.91
CA GLY A 50 14.10 8.46 -15.86
C GLY A 50 13.60 8.99 -14.51
N THR A 51 13.90 10.24 -14.17
CA THR A 51 13.47 10.88 -12.92
C THR A 51 11.95 11.08 -12.93
N GLU A 52 11.37 11.57 -14.03
CA GLU A 52 9.92 11.68 -14.18
C GLU A 52 9.23 10.31 -14.07
N ALA A 53 9.77 9.28 -14.71
CA ALA A 53 9.25 7.93 -14.60
C ALA A 53 9.32 7.39 -13.16
N THR A 54 10.42 7.65 -12.44
CA THR A 54 10.54 7.26 -11.02
C THR A 54 9.58 8.02 -10.13
N THR A 55 9.40 9.33 -10.32
CA THR A 55 8.45 10.14 -9.54
C THR A 55 7.01 9.68 -9.77
N GLN A 56 6.62 9.36 -11.00
CA GLN A 56 5.28 8.81 -11.26
C GLN A 56 5.07 7.44 -10.59
N LEU A 57 6.11 6.60 -10.52
CA LEU A 57 6.04 5.33 -9.80
C LEU A 57 5.94 5.55 -8.29
N GLU A 58 6.71 6.47 -7.73
CA GLU A 58 6.64 6.87 -6.32
C GLU A 58 5.25 7.40 -5.96
N ASP A 59 4.69 8.29 -6.77
CA ASP A 59 3.34 8.82 -6.57
C ASP A 59 2.27 7.72 -6.59
N ARG A 60 2.38 6.77 -7.53
CA ARG A 60 1.47 5.61 -7.59
C ARG A 60 1.63 4.70 -6.37
N MET A 61 2.86 4.49 -5.89
CA MET A 61 3.13 3.71 -4.68
C MET A 61 2.53 4.40 -3.46
N VAL A 62 2.76 5.70 -3.28
CA VAL A 62 2.19 6.50 -2.20
C VAL A 62 0.66 6.48 -2.26
N ALA A 63 0.06 6.64 -3.44
CA ALA A 63 -1.39 6.56 -3.60
C ALA A 63 -1.94 5.17 -3.23
N SER A 64 -1.25 4.11 -3.63
CA SER A 64 -1.64 2.73 -3.32
C SER A 64 -1.54 2.44 -1.82
N LEU A 65 -0.44 2.83 -1.18
CA LEU A 65 -0.25 2.71 0.27
C LEU A 65 -1.27 3.56 1.04
N GLY A 66 -1.57 4.77 0.57
CA GLY A 66 -2.59 5.63 1.15
C GLY A 66 -3.99 5.01 1.07
N LYS A 67 -4.32 4.35 -0.04
CA LYS A 67 -5.58 3.61 -0.17
C LYS A 67 -5.66 2.44 0.82
N VAL A 68 -4.61 1.63 0.90
CA VAL A 68 -4.53 0.50 1.86
C VAL A 68 -4.64 1.00 3.30
N ALA A 69 -3.93 2.08 3.65
CA ALA A 69 -4.03 2.68 4.99
C ALA A 69 -5.45 3.13 5.33
N LYS A 70 -6.17 3.71 4.36
CA LYS A 70 -7.58 4.11 4.53
C LYS A 70 -8.50 2.89 4.72
N GLU A 71 -8.28 1.81 3.99
CA GLU A 71 -9.02 0.55 4.16
C GLU A 71 -8.77 -0.05 5.55
N PHE A 72 -7.52 -0.08 6.02
CA PHE A 72 -7.20 -0.50 7.39
C PHE A 72 -7.89 0.37 8.44
N GLN A 73 -7.87 1.69 8.27
CA GLN A 73 -8.55 2.59 9.20
C GLN A 73 -10.06 2.31 9.25
N SER A 74 -10.68 2.07 8.09
CA SER A 74 -12.09 1.69 8.01
C SER A 74 -12.37 0.37 8.74
N LEU A 75 -11.48 -0.63 8.63
CA LEU A 75 -11.59 -1.89 9.36
C LEU A 75 -11.46 -1.70 10.87
N PHE A 76 -10.52 -0.87 11.33
CA PHE A 76 -10.40 -0.52 12.74
C PHE A 76 -11.65 0.17 13.26
N THR A 77 -12.19 1.15 12.53
CA THR A 77 -13.45 1.80 12.88
C THR A 77 -14.58 0.78 12.98
N LEU A 78 -14.72 -0.11 12.00
CA LEU A 78 -15.73 -1.17 12.03
C LEU A 78 -15.59 -2.08 13.25
N ALA A 79 -14.36 -2.52 13.57
CA ALA A 79 -14.10 -3.35 14.74
C ALA A 79 -14.45 -2.64 16.06
N HIS A 80 -14.10 -1.36 16.19
CA HIS A 80 -14.47 -0.55 17.34
C HIS A 80 -15.99 -0.35 17.46
N THR A 81 -16.68 -0.09 16.35
CA THR A 81 -18.14 0.02 16.33
C THR A 81 -18.79 -1.30 16.73
N GLN A 82 -18.32 -2.44 16.20
CA GLN A 82 -18.83 -3.76 16.56
C GLN A 82 -18.63 -4.05 18.05
N PHE A 83 -17.47 -3.71 18.60
CA PHE A 83 -17.20 -3.84 20.02
C PHE A 83 -18.14 -2.96 20.85
N ALA A 84 -18.31 -1.69 20.50
CA ALA A 84 -19.21 -0.77 21.18
C ALA A 84 -20.66 -1.26 21.17
N LEU A 85 -21.16 -1.71 20.00
CA LEU A 85 -22.51 -2.28 19.88
C LEU A 85 -22.68 -3.54 20.74
N THR A 86 -21.70 -4.44 20.73
CA THR A 86 -21.72 -5.66 21.54
C THR A 86 -21.73 -5.32 23.03
N ASN A 87 -20.94 -4.33 23.45
CA ASN A 87 -20.90 -3.86 24.83
C ASN A 87 -22.24 -3.23 25.25
N SER A 88 -22.81 -2.35 24.43
CA SER A 88 -24.13 -1.75 24.71
C SER A 88 -25.24 -2.80 24.78
N LEU A 89 -25.23 -3.78 23.87
CA LEU A 89 -26.15 -4.91 23.93
C LEU A 89 -25.98 -5.71 25.22
N LEU A 90 -24.74 -6.01 25.62
CA LEU A 90 -24.46 -6.73 26.87
C LEU A 90 -24.97 -5.94 28.08
N GLN A 91 -24.70 -4.64 28.14
CA GLN A 91 -25.21 -3.76 29.21
C GLN A 91 -26.74 -3.81 29.27
N TYR A 92 -27.42 -3.73 28.14
CA TYR A 92 -28.87 -3.83 28.08
C TYR A 92 -29.37 -5.20 28.57
N VAL A 93 -28.79 -6.29 28.08
CA VAL A 93 -29.16 -7.66 28.50
C VAL A 93 -28.96 -7.85 30.00
N LEU A 94 -27.90 -7.31 30.59
CA LEU A 94 -27.67 -7.38 32.03
C LEU A 94 -28.78 -6.70 32.85
N THR A 95 -29.42 -5.65 32.32
CA THR A 95 -30.59 -5.05 33.00
C THR A 95 -31.82 -5.96 32.98
N CYS A 96 -31.92 -6.88 32.03
CA CYS A 96 -33.04 -7.80 31.87
C CYS A 96 -32.81 -9.16 32.54
N MET A 97 -31.60 -9.44 33.01
CA MET A 97 -31.21 -10.72 33.60
C MET A 97 -31.29 -10.63 35.13
N ILE A 98 -32.12 -11.48 35.74
CA ILE A 98 -32.15 -11.62 37.20
C ILE A 98 -30.97 -12.49 37.63
N GLU A 99 -30.15 -11.99 38.55
CA GLU A 99 -29.07 -12.79 39.13
C GLU A 99 -29.67 -13.98 39.88
N PRO A 100 -29.26 -15.22 39.57
CA PRO A 100 -29.79 -16.41 40.23
C PRO A 100 -29.43 -16.44 41.72
N PRO A 101 -30.30 -17.00 42.58
CA PRO A 101 -30.00 -17.19 44.00
C PRO A 101 -28.69 -17.98 44.21
N GLU A 102 -27.95 -17.66 45.27
CA GLU A 102 -26.60 -18.17 45.52
C GLU A 102 -26.54 -19.71 45.57
N GLU A 103 -27.60 -20.34 46.07
CA GLU A 103 -27.77 -21.80 46.15
C GLU A 103 -27.74 -22.49 44.78
N VAL A 104 -28.30 -21.86 43.75
CA VAL A 104 -28.39 -22.43 42.39
C VAL A 104 -27.37 -21.84 41.42
N LEU A 105 -26.61 -20.85 41.87
CA LEU A 105 -25.63 -20.10 41.10
C LEU A 105 -24.51 -21.00 40.52
N PRO A 106 -23.95 -22.00 41.24
CA PRO A 106 -22.97 -22.94 40.66
C PRO A 106 -23.56 -23.75 39.50
N ALA A 107 -24.78 -24.26 39.64
CA ALA A 107 -25.47 -25.04 38.62
C ALA A 107 -25.85 -24.16 37.41
N ALA A 108 -26.27 -22.92 37.63
CA ALA A 108 -26.55 -21.95 36.58
C ALA A 108 -25.28 -21.62 35.77
N ARG A 109 -24.16 -21.37 36.45
CA ARG A 109 -22.85 -21.15 35.80
C ARG A 109 -22.41 -22.35 34.98
N ALA A 110 -22.55 -23.57 35.50
CA ALA A 110 -22.21 -24.78 34.75
C ALA A 110 -23.03 -24.91 33.46
N ARG A 111 -24.35 -24.68 33.53
CA ARG A 111 -25.23 -24.66 32.35
C ARG A 111 -24.87 -23.57 31.35
N ALA A 112 -24.57 -22.36 31.82
CA ALA A 112 -24.15 -21.25 30.97
C ALA A 112 -22.84 -21.56 30.23
N ARG A 113 -21.83 -22.10 30.92
CA ARG A 113 -20.57 -22.54 30.32
C ARG A 113 -20.78 -23.61 29.26
N HIS A 114 -21.63 -24.60 29.53
CA HIS A 114 -21.94 -25.64 28.56
C HIS A 114 -22.61 -25.08 27.29
N ARG A 115 -23.58 -24.18 27.45
CA ARG A 115 -24.23 -23.49 26.32
C ARG A 115 -23.22 -22.65 25.52
N TYR A 116 -22.35 -21.90 26.20
CA TYR A 116 -21.32 -21.10 25.55
C TYR A 116 -20.33 -21.96 24.75
N ALA A 117 -19.87 -23.07 25.32
CA ALA A 117 -18.99 -24.01 24.61
C ALA A 117 -19.65 -24.56 23.33
N LYS A 118 -20.97 -24.87 23.38
CA LYS A 118 -21.72 -25.29 22.20
C LYS A 118 -21.78 -24.18 21.14
N ILE A 119 -22.07 -22.94 21.53
CA ILE A 119 -22.09 -21.79 20.63
C ILE A 119 -20.72 -21.59 19.98
N LEU A 120 -19.64 -21.63 20.76
CA LEU A 120 -18.28 -21.47 20.25
C LEU A 120 -17.93 -22.56 19.23
N ARG A 121 -18.33 -23.81 19.49
CA ARG A 121 -18.14 -24.91 18.55
C ARG A 121 -18.89 -24.67 17.23
N LEU A 122 -20.15 -24.24 17.31
CA LEU A 122 -20.97 -23.94 16.11
C LEU A 122 -20.39 -22.77 15.31
N ALA A 123 -19.98 -21.70 15.99
CA ALA A 123 -19.33 -20.55 15.35
C ALA A 123 -18.02 -20.95 14.66
N GLY A 124 -17.20 -21.79 15.31
CA GLY A 124 -15.97 -22.32 14.72
C GLY A 124 -16.24 -23.16 13.47
N GLN A 125 -17.29 -23.99 13.48
CA GLN A 125 -17.71 -24.77 12.31
C GLN A 125 -18.19 -23.88 11.16
N GLU A 126 -18.96 -22.83 11.46
CA GLU A 126 -19.44 -21.87 10.47
C GLU A 126 -18.28 -21.13 9.81
N VAL A 127 -17.35 -20.60 10.61
CA VAL A 127 -16.15 -19.90 10.10
C VAL A 127 -15.30 -20.83 9.24
N ALA A 128 -15.06 -22.08 9.69
CA ALA A 128 -14.31 -23.06 8.90
C ALA A 128 -14.99 -23.37 7.56
N THR A 129 -16.33 -23.53 7.57
CA THR A 129 -17.12 -23.79 6.36
C THR A 129 -17.06 -22.61 5.39
N ARG A 130 -17.20 -21.39 5.91
CA ARG A 130 -17.14 -20.16 5.11
C ARG A 130 -15.76 -19.96 4.50
N ASN A 131 -14.70 -20.17 5.28
CA ASN A 131 -13.32 -20.12 4.79
C ASN A 131 -13.07 -21.15 3.68
N LYS A 132 -13.60 -22.37 3.85
CA LYS A 132 -13.51 -23.41 2.82
C LYS A 132 -14.23 -22.99 1.54
N ALA A 133 -15.44 -22.44 1.65
CA ALA A 133 -16.20 -21.95 0.49
C ALA A 133 -15.48 -20.80 -0.23
N THR A 134 -14.91 -19.84 0.51
CA THR A 134 -14.08 -18.77 -0.07
C THR A 134 -12.85 -19.32 -0.78
N LEU A 135 -12.17 -20.31 -0.18
CA LEU A 135 -11.02 -20.96 -0.83
C LEU A 135 -11.42 -21.70 -2.11
N GLU A 136 -12.55 -22.40 -2.11
CA GLU A 136 -13.07 -23.08 -3.30
C GLU A 136 -13.45 -22.09 -4.42
N GLU A 137 -14.02 -20.93 -4.09
CA GLU A 137 -14.32 -19.86 -5.05
C GLU A 137 -13.06 -19.29 -5.71
N VAL A 138 -11.99 -19.10 -4.92
CA VAL A 138 -10.69 -18.64 -5.44
C VAL A 138 -10.04 -19.72 -6.31
N LEU A 139 -10.09 -20.99 -5.89
CA LEU A 139 -9.50 -22.11 -6.63
C LEU A 139 -10.24 -22.45 -7.93
N THR A 140 -11.56 -22.23 -7.98
CA THR A 140 -12.38 -22.44 -9.18
C THR A 140 -12.39 -21.24 -10.13
N GLY A 141 -11.67 -20.17 -9.77
CA GLY A 141 -11.32 -19.08 -10.67
C GLY A 141 -12.48 -18.16 -11.03
N GLY A 142 -13.36 -17.83 -10.08
CA GLY A 142 -14.37 -16.78 -10.26
C GLY A 142 -15.20 -16.95 -11.54
N LYS A 143 -15.64 -18.18 -11.86
CA LYS A 143 -16.64 -18.38 -12.91
C LYS A 143 -17.98 -17.85 -12.41
N GLN A 144 -18.19 -16.54 -12.59
CA GLN A 144 -19.52 -15.98 -12.69
C GLN A 144 -20.22 -16.65 -13.89
N PRO A 145 -21.49 -17.10 -13.74
CA PRO A 145 -22.32 -17.49 -14.88
C PRO A 145 -22.58 -16.32 -15.82
#